data_AF-A0A819VNF7-F1
#
_entry.id   AF-A0A819VNF7-F1
#
_cell.length_a   1.000
_cell.length_b   1.000
_cell.length_c   1.000
_cell.angle_alpha   90.00
_cell.angle_beta   90.00
_cell.angle_gamma   90.00
#
_symmetry.space_group_name_H-M   'P 1'
#
loop_
_entity.id
_entity.type
_entity.pdbx_description
1 polymer ?
#
loop_
_entity_poly.entity_id
_entity_poly.type
_entity_poly.pdbx_seq_one_letter_code
_entity_poly.pdbx_strand_id
1 'polypeptide(L)'
;MDLAPVIETLQATLVPQTRKQAEEKLAQFCKTSGFIPCLIQIILNEQCDMGARQAGAIYLKNHVNTYWSDVNDLHATTDLDIIALANAVNVDVTKTNGDKSQKPSLISDTDKDYLRNILIDAILRIKDPLRCQLITIAGTLIKCDFPSKWPQFINQIHTCLSTDNIETWNSILLVFYILVQYYEYKKVEDRGPIDDVMLVILPILHQRFMQLFAHNDSDQSAMIQKLILKIFHAYTQ
;
A
#
# COMPACT_ATOMS: atom_id res chain seq x y z
N MET A 1 10.04 -19.18 -4.07
CA MET A 1 9.45 -19.81 -2.88
C MET A 1 8.23 -20.60 -3.31
N ASP A 2 7.94 -21.75 -2.69
CA ASP A 2 6.73 -22.53 -2.97
C ASP A 2 5.50 -21.90 -2.29
N LEU A 3 4.35 -21.87 -2.99
CA LEU A 3 3.11 -21.27 -2.52
C LEU A 3 2.40 -22.15 -1.48
N ALA A 4 2.41 -23.48 -1.67
CA ALA A 4 1.60 -24.39 -0.87
C ALA A 4 1.92 -24.33 0.64
N PRO A 5 3.19 -24.38 1.08
CA PRO A 5 3.53 -24.27 2.50
C PRO A 5 3.14 -22.93 3.12
N VAL A 6 3.18 -21.85 2.33
CA VAL A 6 2.79 -20.52 2.79
C VAL A 6 1.27 -20.41 2.93
N ILE A 7 0.51 -20.94 1.97
CA ILE A 7 -0.95 -20.99 2.03
C ILE A 7 -1.42 -21.78 3.26
N GLU A 8 -0.87 -22.98 3.48
CA GLU A 8 -1.21 -23.80 4.65
C GLU A 8 -0.92 -23.05 5.97
N THR A 9 0.23 -22.37 6.02
CA THR A 9 0.62 -21.61 7.21
C THR A 9 -0.31 -20.40 7.41
N LEU A 10 -0.69 -19.68 6.35
CA LEU A 10 -1.65 -18.58 6.42
C LEU A 10 -3.01 -19.06 6.92
N GLN A 11 -3.51 -20.20 6.43
CA GLN A 11 -4.78 -20.77 6.91
C GLN A 11 -4.70 -21.15 8.39
N ALA A 12 -3.57 -21.69 8.84
CA ALA A 12 -3.34 -22.01 10.25
C ALA A 12 -3.35 -20.78 11.18
N THR A 13 -3.14 -19.55 10.67
CA THR A 13 -3.28 -18.32 11.49
C THR A 13 -4.74 -18.01 11.87
N LEU A 14 -5.69 -18.49 11.07
CA LEU A 14 -7.12 -18.26 11.29
C LEU A 14 -7.66 -19.11 12.45
N VAL A 15 -7.00 -20.24 12.76
CA VAL A 15 -7.40 -21.16 13.82
C VAL A 15 -6.72 -20.79 15.14
N PRO A 16 -7.47 -20.50 16.22
CA PRO A 16 -6.89 -20.02 17.48
C PRO A 16 -5.82 -20.93 18.09
N GLN A 17 -5.97 -22.25 17.96
CA GLN A 17 -5.05 -23.24 18.54
C GLN A 17 -3.68 -23.26 17.85
N THR A 18 -3.65 -23.04 16.54
CA THR A 18 -2.43 -23.09 15.72
C THR A 18 -1.84 -21.72 15.40
N ARG A 19 -2.55 -20.63 15.74
CA ARG A 19 -2.19 -19.26 15.37
C ARG A 19 -0.75 -18.90 15.74
N LYS A 20 -0.37 -19.08 17.01
CA LYS A 20 0.95 -18.68 17.49
C LYS A 20 2.08 -19.41 16.75
N GLN A 21 1.93 -20.71 16.56
CA GLN A 21 2.91 -21.52 15.82
C GLN A 21 2.97 -21.12 14.33
N ALA A 22 1.82 -20.81 13.72
CA ALA A 22 1.76 -20.36 12.34
C ALA A 22 2.41 -18.97 12.15
N GLU A 23 2.20 -18.04 13.09
CA GLU A 23 2.84 -16.73 13.08
C GLU A 23 4.37 -16.83 13.22
N GLU A 24 4.86 -17.69 14.11
CA GLU A 24 6.30 -17.98 14.25
C GLU A 24 6.88 -18.55 12.94
N LYS A 25 6.15 -19.43 12.26
CA LYS A 25 6.56 -19.98 10.96
C LYS A 25 6.54 -18.92 9.85
N LEU A 26 5.56 -18.02 9.82
CA LEU A 26 5.54 -16.88 8.89
C LEU A 26 6.73 -15.93 9.13
N ALA A 27 7.12 -15.73 10.39
CA ALA A 27 8.31 -14.95 10.75
C ALA A 27 9.63 -15.61 10.29
N GLN A 28 9.62 -16.92 10.03
CA GLN A 28 10.76 -17.58 9.38
C GLN A 28 10.72 -17.39 7.85
N PHE A 29 9.54 -17.50 7.24
CA PHE A 29 9.40 -17.27 5.79
C PHE A 29 9.77 -15.85 5.38
N CYS A 30 9.43 -14.84 6.18
CA CYS A 30 9.73 -13.44 5.84
C CYS A 30 11.23 -13.11 5.78
N LYS A 31 12.09 -13.95 6.37
CA LYS A 31 13.55 -13.82 6.28
C LYS A 31 14.11 -14.28 4.92
N THR A 32 13.28 -14.92 4.09
CA THR A 32 13.69 -15.45 2.80
C THR A 32 13.32 -14.48 1.69
N SER A 33 14.26 -14.16 0.79
CA SER A 33 13.96 -13.34 -0.39
C SER A 33 12.89 -14.00 -1.27
N GLY A 34 12.02 -13.20 -1.86
CA GLY A 34 10.90 -13.70 -2.66
C GLY A 34 9.65 -14.01 -1.85
N PHE A 35 9.60 -13.65 -0.57
CA PHE A 35 8.42 -13.81 0.27
C PHE A 35 7.32 -12.81 -0.10
N ILE A 36 7.66 -11.54 -0.37
CA ILE A 36 6.66 -10.56 -0.84
C ILE A 36 6.04 -10.98 -2.18
N PRO A 37 6.84 -11.37 -3.22
CA PRO A 37 6.29 -11.96 -4.44
C PRO A 37 5.36 -13.14 -4.20
N CYS A 38 5.72 -14.04 -3.28
CA CYS A 38 4.90 -15.19 -2.90
C CYS A 38 3.54 -14.74 -2.33
N LEU A 39 3.53 -13.79 -1.38
CA LEU A 39 2.29 -13.25 -0.81
C LEU A 39 1.42 -12.58 -1.87
N ILE A 40 1.99 -11.75 -2.75
CA ILE A 40 1.25 -11.10 -3.84
C ILE A 40 0.61 -12.14 -4.77
N GLN A 41 1.34 -13.20 -5.14
CA GLN A 41 0.80 -14.29 -5.95
C GLN A 41 -0.38 -15.00 -5.27
N ILE A 42 -0.30 -15.27 -3.96
CA ILE A 42 -1.40 -15.86 -3.18
C ILE A 42 -2.61 -14.92 -3.19
N ILE A 43 -2.40 -13.64 -2.88
CA ILE A 43 -3.45 -12.62 -2.79
C ILE A 43 -4.19 -12.46 -4.14
N LEU A 44 -3.45 -12.50 -5.26
CA LEU A 44 -4.00 -12.40 -6.61
C LEU A 44 -4.63 -13.69 -7.13
N ASN A 45 -4.35 -14.84 -6.53
CA ASN A 45 -4.86 -16.13 -7.00
C ASN A 45 -6.33 -16.34 -6.60
N GLU A 46 -7.25 -16.16 -7.56
CA GLU A 46 -8.69 -16.33 -7.34
C GLU A 46 -9.11 -17.78 -7.01
N GLN A 47 -8.27 -18.77 -7.33
CA GLN A 47 -8.51 -20.17 -6.97
C GLN A 47 -8.08 -20.47 -5.52
N CYS A 48 -7.34 -19.57 -4.88
CA CYS A 48 -6.97 -19.71 -3.48
C CYS A 48 -8.16 -19.33 -2.58
N ASP A 49 -8.32 -20.06 -1.47
CA ASP A 49 -9.35 -19.78 -0.48
C ASP A 49 -9.27 -18.33 0.03
N MET A 50 -10.44 -17.71 0.21
CA MET A 50 -10.54 -16.30 0.61
C MET A 50 -9.90 -16.04 1.98
N GLY A 51 -9.98 -17.01 2.91
CA GLY A 51 -9.34 -16.91 4.22
C GLY A 51 -7.82 -16.80 4.11
N ALA A 52 -7.20 -17.65 3.28
CA ALA A 52 -5.77 -17.60 3.01
C ALA A 52 -5.36 -16.27 2.34
N ARG A 53 -6.13 -15.81 1.34
CA ARG A 53 -5.89 -14.53 0.65
C ARG A 53 -5.99 -13.34 1.60
N GLN A 54 -6.99 -13.31 2.47
CA GLN A 54 -7.17 -12.26 3.47
C GLN A 54 -6.05 -12.25 4.51
N ALA A 55 -5.70 -13.43 5.05
CA ALA A 55 -4.57 -13.56 5.97
C ALA A 55 -3.26 -13.07 5.32
N GLY A 56 -3.03 -13.44 4.06
CA GLY A 56 -1.87 -12.98 3.28
C GLY A 56 -1.84 -11.46 3.08
N ALA A 57 -2.97 -10.85 2.71
CA ALA A 57 -3.07 -9.41 2.51
C ALA A 57 -2.88 -8.61 3.81
N ILE A 58 -3.46 -9.09 4.92
CA ILE A 58 -3.29 -8.50 6.25
C ILE A 58 -1.83 -8.61 6.70
N TYR A 59 -1.24 -9.80 6.56
CA TYR A 59 0.17 -10.02 6.91
C TYR A 59 1.07 -9.09 6.09
N LEU A 60 0.91 -9.06 4.77
CA LEU A 60 1.72 -8.23 3.87
C LEU A 60 1.62 -6.75 4.27
N LYS A 61 0.41 -6.24 4.52
CA LYS A 61 0.21 -4.86 4.96
C LYS A 61 0.95 -4.59 6.27
N ASN A 62 0.78 -5.45 7.28
CA ASN A 62 1.44 -5.26 8.56
C ASN A 62 2.97 -5.33 8.42
N HIS A 63 3.47 -6.24 7.59
CA HIS A 63 4.88 -6.41 7.33
C HIS A 63 5.49 -5.17 6.63
N VAL A 64 4.83 -4.65 5.59
CA VAL A 64 5.25 -3.41 4.92
C VAL A 64 5.19 -2.23 5.87
N ASN A 65 4.08 -2.02 6.58
CA ASN A 65 3.95 -0.91 7.52
C ASN A 65 5.03 -0.94 8.62
N THR A 66 5.50 -2.13 8.99
CA THR A 66 6.54 -2.29 10.01
C THR A 66 7.94 -2.12 9.43
N TYR A 67 8.25 -2.70 8.28
CA TYR A 67 9.64 -2.91 7.83
C TYR A 67 10.02 -2.17 6.53
N TRP A 68 9.15 -1.31 5.99
CA TRP A 68 9.44 -0.59 4.75
C TRP A 68 10.48 0.54 4.91
N SER A 69 10.36 1.36 5.96
CA SER A 69 11.27 2.46 6.27
C SER A 69 12.34 2.07 7.29
N ASP A 70 13.55 2.61 7.09
CA ASP A 70 14.62 2.55 8.08
C ASP A 70 14.40 3.68 9.11
N VAL A 71 14.78 3.42 10.37
CA VAL A 71 14.46 4.12 11.64
C VAL A 71 14.43 5.66 11.66
N ASN A 72 14.97 6.34 10.65
CA ASN A 72 15.15 7.80 10.66
C ASN A 72 13.92 8.62 10.27
N ASP A 73 12.86 8.01 9.73
CA ASP A 73 11.61 8.71 9.36
C ASP A 73 10.49 8.59 10.42
N LEU A 74 10.83 8.28 11.67
CA LEU A 74 9.86 8.09 12.76
C LEU A 74 9.32 9.43 13.32
N HIS A 75 8.42 10.05 12.58
CA HIS A 75 7.36 10.89 13.17
C HIS A 75 5.95 10.34 12.96
N ALA A 76 5.80 9.13 12.40
CA ALA A 76 4.49 8.49 12.30
C ALA A 76 4.60 6.98 12.49
N THR A 77 4.36 6.51 13.71
CA THR A 77 3.43 5.40 14.03
C THR A 77 3.57 5.04 15.51
N THR A 78 2.88 5.78 16.38
CA THR A 78 2.51 5.32 17.74
C THR A 78 1.33 4.36 17.67
N ASP A 79 1.36 3.37 16.76
CA ASP A 79 0.35 2.32 16.74
C ASP A 79 0.82 1.19 17.66
N LEU A 80 0.15 1.06 18.81
CA LEU A 80 0.37 0.01 19.82
C LEU A 80 0.37 -1.41 19.20
N ASP A 81 -0.39 -1.62 18.12
CA ASP A 81 -0.47 -2.89 17.40
C ASP A 81 0.82 -3.21 16.61
N ILE A 82 1.54 -2.20 16.12
CA ILE A 82 2.82 -2.36 15.41
C ILE A 82 3.93 -2.76 16.39
N ILE A 83 3.91 -2.22 17.61
CA ILE A 83 4.83 -2.59 18.69
C ILE A 83 4.59 -4.06 19.11
N ALA A 84 3.33 -4.49 19.19
CA ALA A 84 2.98 -5.87 19.49
C ALA A 84 3.47 -6.87 18.42
N LEU A 85 3.36 -6.52 17.13
CA LEU A 85 3.87 -7.33 16.01
C LEU A 85 5.40 -7.40 15.96
N ALA A 86 6.10 -6.29 16.23
CA ALA A 86 7.56 -6.28 16.32
C ALA A 86 8.08 -7.13 17.49
N ASN A 87 7.41 -7.08 18.64
CA ASN A 87 7.71 -7.93 19.80
C ASN A 87 7.45 -9.43 19.51
N ALA A 88 6.41 -9.76 18.73
CA ALA A 88 6.13 -11.15 18.33
C ALA A 88 7.22 -11.77 17.41
N VAL A 89 8.03 -10.94 16.75
CA VAL A 89 9.15 -11.36 15.89
C VAL A 89 10.49 -11.37 16.67
N ASN A 90 10.47 -11.23 18.00
CA ASN A 90 11.67 -11.07 18.85
C ASN A 90 12.56 -9.90 18.43
N VAL A 91 11.97 -8.82 17.91
CA VAL A 91 12.66 -7.54 17.69
C VAL A 91 12.36 -6.66 18.90
N ASP A 92 13.35 -6.52 19.78
CA ASP A 92 13.23 -5.78 21.05
C ASP A 92 13.11 -4.27 20.75
N VAL A 93 11.88 -3.75 20.61
CA VAL A 93 11.63 -2.34 20.23
C VAL A 93 12.02 -1.37 21.35
N THR A 94 12.16 -1.85 22.59
CA THR A 94 12.27 -0.99 23.79
C THR A 94 13.62 -1.05 24.51
N LYS A 95 14.66 -1.66 23.91
CA LYS A 95 16.04 -1.57 24.43
C LYS A 95 17.00 -0.99 23.41
N THR A 96 16.96 0.33 23.27
CA THR A 96 18.07 1.13 22.73
C THR A 96 18.53 2.13 23.78
N ASN A 97 18.98 1.63 24.93
CA ASN A 97 19.93 2.38 25.74
C ASN A 97 21.31 2.23 25.10
N GLY A 98 21.70 3.25 24.34
CA GLY A 98 23.11 3.53 24.06
C GLY A 98 23.75 2.78 22.89
N ASP A 99 23.13 2.73 21.72
CA ASP A 99 23.81 2.90 20.43
C ASP A 99 22.74 3.10 19.33
N LYS A 100 22.99 3.95 18.33
CA LYS A 100 22.05 4.21 17.22
C LYS A 100 22.11 3.06 16.19
N SER A 101 21.86 1.83 16.62
CA SER A 101 21.97 0.63 15.79
C SER A 101 20.63 0.20 15.20
N GLN A 102 20.44 0.57 13.94
CA GLN A 102 19.63 -0.05 12.88
C GLN A 102 18.54 -1.06 13.31
N LYS A 103 17.27 -0.70 13.10
CA LYS A 103 16.21 -1.70 12.90
C LYS A 103 16.62 -2.56 11.71
N PRO A 104 16.59 -3.91 11.81
CA PRO A 104 16.89 -4.73 10.66
C PRO A 104 15.83 -4.48 9.59
N SER A 105 16.26 -4.06 8.39
CA SER A 105 15.41 -4.04 7.21
C SER A 105 15.09 -5.50 6.86
N LEU A 106 13.93 -5.99 7.28
CA LEU A 106 13.51 -7.39 7.04
C LEU A 106 13.07 -7.61 5.59
N ILE A 107 12.84 -6.54 4.82
CA ILE A 107 12.43 -6.62 3.42
C ILE A 107 13.65 -6.35 2.54
N SER A 108 14.00 -7.30 1.69
CA SER A 108 15.11 -7.14 0.74
C SER A 108 14.80 -6.06 -0.30
N ASP A 109 15.83 -5.40 -0.82
CA ASP A 109 15.65 -4.38 -1.87
C ASP A 109 14.96 -4.94 -3.11
N THR A 110 15.26 -6.20 -3.49
CA THR A 110 14.57 -6.92 -4.57
C THR A 110 13.07 -7.04 -4.32
N ASP A 111 12.66 -7.39 -3.10
CA ASP A 111 11.24 -7.50 -2.75
C ASP A 111 10.58 -6.12 -2.68
N LYS A 112 11.31 -5.07 -2.25
CA LYS A 112 10.83 -3.68 -2.30
C LYS A 112 10.58 -3.23 -3.74
N ASP A 113 11.54 -3.45 -4.64
CA ASP A 113 11.41 -3.11 -6.06
C ASP A 113 10.29 -3.89 -6.74
N TYR A 114 10.16 -5.17 -6.44
CA TYR A 114 9.04 -5.97 -6.91
C TYR A 114 7.70 -5.35 -6.51
N LEU A 115 7.54 -5.00 -5.23
CA LEU A 115 6.28 -4.45 -4.73
C LEU A 115 5.95 -3.11 -5.38
N ARG A 116 6.92 -2.20 -5.53
CA ARG A 116 6.74 -0.91 -6.24
C ARG A 116 6.22 -1.10 -7.67
N ASN A 117 6.68 -2.14 -8.35
CA ASN A 117 6.32 -2.40 -9.74
C ASN A 117 4.94 -3.05 -9.90
N ILE A 118 4.54 -3.93 -8.97
CA ILE A 118 3.29 -4.70 -9.10
C ILE A 118 2.09 -4.09 -8.37
N LEU A 119 2.32 -3.25 -7.35
CA LEU A 119 1.26 -2.88 -6.40
C LEU A 119 0.05 -2.21 -7.07
N ILE A 120 0.28 -1.31 -8.02
CA ILE A 120 -0.82 -0.63 -8.71
C ILE A 120 -1.65 -1.62 -9.54
N ASP A 121 -1.01 -2.49 -10.33
CA ASP A 121 -1.72 -3.55 -11.08
C ASP A 121 -2.51 -4.47 -10.13
N ALA A 122 -1.92 -4.84 -8.99
CA ALA A 122 -2.59 -5.66 -7.99
C ALA A 122 -3.84 -4.97 -7.40
N ILE A 123 -3.78 -3.66 -7.13
CA ILE A 123 -4.93 -2.87 -6.65
C ILE A 123 -6.05 -2.81 -7.70
N LEU A 124 -5.70 -2.69 -8.98
CA LEU A 124 -6.67 -2.63 -10.07
C LEU A 124 -7.40 -3.96 -10.31
N ARG A 125 -6.72 -5.09 -10.08
CA ARG A 125 -7.26 -6.43 -10.35
C ARG A 125 -8.11 -6.99 -9.21
N ILE A 126 -7.89 -6.54 -7.98
CA ILE A 126 -8.51 -7.10 -6.79
C ILE A 126 -9.72 -6.28 -6.37
N LYS A 127 -10.75 -6.96 -5.85
CA LYS A 127 -11.95 -6.33 -5.26
C LYS A 127 -11.88 -6.28 -3.73
N ASP A 128 -12.77 -5.51 -3.13
CA ASP A 128 -12.86 -5.43 -1.67
C ASP A 128 -13.28 -6.79 -1.06
N PRO A 129 -12.82 -7.11 0.17
CA PRO A 129 -12.06 -6.26 1.11
C PRO A 129 -10.52 -6.31 0.95
N LEU A 130 -9.99 -7.14 0.04
CA LEU A 130 -8.54 -7.31 -0.13
C LEU A 130 -7.88 -6.03 -0.66
N ARG A 131 -8.56 -5.34 -1.59
CA ARG A 131 -8.07 -4.10 -2.20
C ARG A 131 -7.78 -3.01 -1.15
N CYS A 132 -8.60 -2.86 -0.12
CA CYS A 132 -8.36 -1.92 0.99
C CYS A 132 -7.01 -2.16 1.70
N GLN A 133 -6.58 -3.41 1.85
CA GLN A 133 -5.28 -3.73 2.46
C GLN A 133 -4.12 -3.27 1.55
N LEU A 134 -4.24 -3.48 0.24
CA LEU A 134 -3.23 -3.03 -0.72
C LEU A 134 -3.17 -1.51 -0.87
N ILE A 135 -4.30 -0.82 -0.79
CA ILE A 135 -4.35 0.65 -0.76
C ILE A 135 -3.60 1.19 0.47
N THR A 136 -3.70 0.51 1.62
CA THR A 136 -2.94 0.88 2.83
C THR A 136 -1.43 0.74 2.62
N ILE A 137 -1.00 -0.35 1.95
CA ILE A 137 0.40 -0.55 1.55
C ILE A 137 0.88 0.60 0.65
N ALA A 138 0.06 1.02 -0.33
CA ALA A 138 0.41 2.12 -1.23
C ALA A 138 0.65 3.42 -0.45
N GLY A 139 -0.14 3.68 0.60
CA GLY A 139 0.09 4.83 1.49
C GLY A 139 1.45 4.80 2.19
N THR A 140 1.89 3.62 2.64
CA THR A 140 3.23 3.47 3.24
C THR A 140 4.33 3.72 2.22
N LEU A 141 4.21 3.15 1.00
CA LEU A 141 5.18 3.39 -0.07
C LEU A 141 5.23 4.86 -0.47
N ILE A 142 4.08 5.53 -0.62
CA ILE A 142 4.00 6.97 -0.93
C ILE A 142 4.77 7.78 0.12
N LYS A 143 4.53 7.54 1.41
CA LYS A 143 5.18 8.28 2.49
C LYS A 143 6.70 8.15 2.47
N CYS A 144 7.21 6.97 2.15
CA CYS A 144 8.63 6.63 2.30
C CYS A 144 9.46 6.75 1.01
N ASP A 145 8.83 6.57 -0.15
CA ASP A 145 9.54 6.41 -1.43
C ASP A 145 9.20 7.47 -2.47
N PHE A 146 8.06 8.16 -2.34
CA PHE A 146 7.68 9.19 -3.30
C PHE A 146 8.44 10.51 -3.04
N PRO A 147 8.96 11.21 -4.07
CA PRO A 147 9.03 10.80 -5.48
C PRO A 147 10.26 9.96 -5.85
N SER A 148 11.35 10.07 -5.09
CA SER A 148 12.70 9.69 -5.56
C SER A 148 12.91 8.20 -5.79
N LYS A 149 12.32 7.33 -4.97
CA LYS A 149 12.46 5.86 -5.06
C LYS A 149 11.31 5.20 -5.81
N TRP A 150 10.24 5.93 -6.10
CA TRP A 150 9.10 5.44 -6.87
C TRP A 150 8.70 6.39 -8.03
N PRO A 151 9.64 6.75 -8.93
CA PRO A 151 9.41 7.76 -9.97
C PRO A 151 8.34 7.35 -11.00
N GLN A 152 8.20 6.05 -11.26
CA GLN A 152 7.21 5.51 -12.20
C GLN A 152 5.76 5.65 -11.72
N PHE A 153 5.53 5.96 -10.43
CA PHE A 153 4.20 6.07 -9.85
C PHE A 153 3.32 7.08 -10.62
N ILE A 154 3.87 8.23 -11.02
CA ILE A 154 3.10 9.28 -11.71
C ILE A 154 2.66 8.82 -13.10
N ASN A 155 3.55 8.14 -13.83
CA ASN A 155 3.21 7.55 -15.12
C ASN A 155 2.10 6.50 -14.97
N GLN A 156 2.12 5.69 -13.90
CA GLN A 156 1.04 4.73 -13.61
C GLN A 156 -0.30 5.44 -13.36
N ILE A 157 -0.33 6.52 -12.55
CA ILE A 157 -1.55 7.32 -12.35
C ILE A 157 -2.08 7.86 -13.69
N HIS A 158 -1.20 8.50 -14.47
CA HIS A 158 -1.54 9.08 -15.77
C HIS A 158 -2.12 8.04 -16.72
N THR A 159 -1.45 6.89 -16.88
CA THR A 159 -1.91 5.81 -17.76
C THR A 159 -3.29 5.30 -17.34
N CYS A 160 -3.50 5.06 -16.04
CA CYS A 160 -4.79 4.59 -15.53
C CYS A 160 -5.91 5.60 -15.78
N LEU A 161 -5.67 6.89 -15.49
CA LEU A 161 -6.64 7.95 -15.74
C LEU A 161 -6.86 8.23 -17.22
N SER A 162 -5.96 7.80 -18.11
CA SER A 162 -6.11 7.94 -19.56
C SER A 162 -7.02 6.86 -20.17
N THR A 163 -7.22 5.73 -19.50
CA THR A 163 -8.16 4.68 -19.92
C THR A 163 -9.60 5.17 -19.92
N ASP A 164 -10.51 4.53 -20.66
CA ASP A 164 -11.96 4.78 -20.58
C ASP A 164 -12.63 3.72 -19.69
N ASN A 165 -12.09 3.52 -18.48
CA ASN A 165 -12.59 2.55 -17.52
C ASN A 165 -12.81 3.19 -16.15
N ILE A 166 -14.09 3.31 -15.77
CA ILE A 166 -14.54 3.93 -14.53
C ILE A 166 -14.06 3.16 -13.29
N GLU A 167 -13.96 1.82 -13.34
CA GLU A 167 -13.44 1.01 -12.22
C GLU A 167 -11.94 1.25 -12.00
N THR A 168 -11.19 1.41 -13.10
CA THR A 168 -9.78 1.78 -13.08
C THR A 168 -9.60 3.17 -12.47
N TRP A 169 -10.41 4.15 -12.88
CA TRP A 169 -10.38 5.50 -12.31
C TRP A 169 -10.68 5.49 -10.81
N ASN A 170 -11.73 4.78 -10.39
CA ASN A 170 -12.09 4.71 -8.97
C ASN A 170 -10.93 4.18 -8.12
N SER A 171 -10.30 3.10 -8.55
CA SER A 171 -9.20 2.47 -7.80
C SER A 171 -7.96 3.37 -7.77
N ILE A 172 -7.56 3.95 -8.90
CA ILE A 172 -6.34 4.77 -8.97
C ILE A 172 -6.51 6.12 -8.28
N LEU A 173 -7.70 6.72 -8.31
CA LEU A 173 -8.00 7.98 -7.63
C LEU A 173 -7.94 7.84 -6.11
N LEU A 174 -8.29 6.67 -5.56
CA LEU A 174 -8.13 6.42 -4.13
C LEU A 174 -6.65 6.44 -3.72
N VAL A 175 -5.78 5.83 -4.52
CA VAL A 175 -4.33 5.85 -4.29
C VAL A 175 -3.76 7.26 -4.49
N PHE A 176 -4.21 7.96 -5.53
CA PHE A 176 -3.80 9.34 -5.78
C PHE A 176 -4.25 10.31 -4.67
N TYR A 177 -5.46 10.13 -4.13
CA TYR A 177 -5.93 10.91 -3.01
C TYR A 177 -5.02 10.76 -1.79
N ILE A 178 -4.50 9.55 -1.51
CA ILE A 178 -3.53 9.34 -0.42
C ILE A 178 -2.25 10.14 -0.64
N LEU A 179 -1.74 10.21 -1.87
CA LEU A 179 -0.59 11.07 -2.20
C LEU A 179 -0.90 12.53 -1.87
N VAL A 180 -2.02 13.05 -2.33
CA VAL A 180 -2.38 14.46 -2.11
C VAL A 180 -2.58 14.74 -0.62
N GLN A 181 -3.25 13.85 0.11
CA GLN A 181 -3.41 13.95 1.57
C GLN A 181 -2.07 13.95 2.32
N TYR A 182 -1.06 13.22 1.83
CA TYR A 182 0.27 13.25 2.44
C TYR A 182 0.92 14.63 2.37
N TYR A 183 0.61 15.42 1.32
CA TYR A 183 1.12 16.78 1.13
C TYR A 183 0.16 17.88 1.63
N GLU A 184 -1.10 17.57 1.95
CA GLU A 184 -2.17 18.52 2.31
C GLU A 184 -1.75 19.55 3.39
N TYR A 185 -0.99 19.10 4.39
CA TYR A 185 -0.52 19.95 5.50
C TYR A 185 1.00 20.17 5.51
N LYS A 186 1.69 19.85 4.41
CA LYS A 186 3.12 20.13 4.25
C LYS A 186 3.32 21.63 3.98
N LYS A 187 4.46 22.16 4.43
CA LYS A 187 4.85 23.55 4.14
C LYS A 187 5.07 23.73 2.64
N VAL A 188 4.86 24.95 2.15
CA VAL A 188 5.04 25.31 0.73
C VAL A 188 6.39 24.84 0.17
N GLU A 189 7.46 24.98 0.95
CA GLU A 189 8.82 24.54 0.57
C GLU A 189 8.94 23.03 0.31
N ASP A 190 8.11 22.21 0.96
CA ASP A 190 8.11 20.75 0.85
C ASP A 190 7.10 20.24 -0.21
N ARG A 191 6.31 21.13 -0.83
CA ARG A 191 5.23 20.76 -1.77
C ARG A 191 5.65 20.68 -3.22
N GLY A 192 6.87 21.10 -3.57
CA GLY A 192 7.37 21.03 -4.95
C GLY A 192 7.06 19.70 -5.67
N PRO A 193 7.28 18.52 -5.04
CA PRO A 193 6.94 17.24 -5.66
C PRO A 193 5.46 17.07 -6.01
N ILE A 194 4.52 17.53 -5.17
CA ILE A 194 3.09 17.40 -5.48
C ILE A 194 2.62 18.45 -6.50
N ASP A 195 3.22 19.63 -6.49
CA ASP A 195 2.93 20.69 -7.45
C ASP A 195 3.31 20.24 -8.87
N ASP A 196 4.50 19.65 -9.03
CA ASP A 196 4.96 19.07 -10.31
C ASP A 196 4.01 17.98 -10.83
N VAL A 197 3.47 17.16 -9.93
CA VAL A 197 2.48 16.13 -10.28
C VAL A 197 1.17 16.76 -10.70
N MET A 198 0.69 17.76 -9.98
CA MET A 198 -0.60 18.39 -10.23
C MET A 198 -0.59 19.20 -11.53
N LEU A 199 0.55 19.73 -11.97
CA LEU A 199 0.69 20.32 -13.31
C LEU A 199 0.30 19.34 -14.43
N VAL A 200 0.59 18.04 -14.24
CA VAL A 200 0.30 16.98 -15.22
C VAL A 200 -1.08 16.35 -15.00
N ILE A 201 -1.44 16.06 -13.75
CA ILE A 201 -2.62 15.25 -13.42
C ILE A 201 -3.90 16.10 -13.36
N LEU A 202 -3.84 17.37 -12.93
CA LEU A 202 -5.03 18.21 -12.75
C LEU A 202 -5.85 18.39 -14.04
N PRO A 203 -5.26 18.63 -15.23
CA PRO A 203 -6.03 18.71 -16.48
C PRO A 203 -6.81 17.42 -16.78
N ILE A 204 -6.24 16.26 -16.46
CA ILE A 204 -6.86 14.95 -16.67
C ILE A 204 -8.02 14.76 -15.69
N LEU A 205 -7.83 15.12 -14.41
CA LEU A 205 -8.91 15.10 -13.42
C LEU A 205 -10.09 15.96 -13.86
N HIS A 206 -9.82 17.17 -14.38
CA HIS A 206 -10.85 18.04 -14.92
C HIS A 206 -11.57 17.40 -16.11
N GLN A 207 -10.84 16.81 -17.06
CA GLN A 207 -11.44 16.10 -18.19
C GLN A 207 -12.35 14.96 -17.73
N ARG A 208 -11.91 14.13 -16.77
CA ARG A 208 -12.72 13.02 -16.24
C ARG A 208 -13.94 13.51 -15.47
N PHE A 209 -13.80 14.58 -14.70
CA PHE A 209 -14.94 15.22 -14.04
C PHE A 209 -15.99 15.66 -15.06
N MET A 210 -15.58 16.38 -16.11
CA MET A 210 -16.50 16.85 -17.15
C MET A 210 -17.16 15.71 -17.92
N GLN A 211 -16.42 14.64 -18.22
CA GLN A 211 -16.97 13.44 -18.87
C GLN A 211 -18.05 12.78 -18.01
N LEU A 212 -17.81 12.63 -16.70
CA LEU A 212 -18.76 12.05 -15.76
C LEU A 212 -19.98 12.95 -15.55
N PHE A 213 -19.76 14.26 -15.44
CA PHE A 213 -20.82 15.25 -15.26
C PHE A 213 -21.78 15.33 -16.45
N ALA A 214 -21.29 15.20 -17.68
CA ALA A 214 -22.12 15.35 -18.88
C ALA A 214 -22.92 14.08 -19.25
N HIS A 215 -22.44 12.90 -18.87
CA HIS A 215 -22.88 11.64 -19.49
C HIS A 215 -23.20 10.51 -18.51
N ASN A 216 -23.12 10.72 -17.19
CA ASN A 216 -23.26 9.61 -16.24
C ASN A 216 -23.87 10.01 -14.90
N ASP A 217 -25.16 9.73 -14.72
CA ASP A 217 -25.93 9.98 -13.48
C ASP A 217 -25.90 8.79 -12.49
N SER A 218 -24.92 7.89 -12.59
CA SER A 218 -24.80 6.77 -11.64
C SER A 218 -24.23 7.18 -10.27
N ASP A 219 -24.56 6.41 -9.23
CA ASP A 219 -23.95 6.55 -7.90
C ASP A 219 -22.42 6.48 -7.96
N GLN A 220 -21.89 5.60 -8.81
CA GLN A 220 -20.44 5.45 -9.01
C GLN A 220 -19.82 6.70 -9.64
N SER A 221 -20.49 7.32 -10.62
CA SER A 221 -20.08 8.60 -11.19
C SER A 221 -20.03 9.70 -10.14
N ALA A 222 -21.08 9.83 -9.32
CA ALA A 222 -21.13 10.81 -8.23
C ALA A 222 -20.02 10.59 -7.19
N MET A 223 -19.73 9.32 -6.83
CA MET A 223 -18.62 8.99 -5.92
C MET A 223 -17.26 9.41 -6.48
N ILE A 224 -17.01 9.18 -7.77
CA ILE A 224 -15.76 9.56 -8.43
C ILE A 224 -15.64 11.08 -8.55
N GLN A 225 -16.71 11.77 -8.96
CA GLN A 225 -16.75 13.23 -9.02
C GLN A 225 -16.44 13.83 -7.64
N LYS A 226 -17.06 13.31 -6.58
CA LYS A 226 -16.76 13.70 -5.20
C LYS A 226 -15.29 13.45 -4.84
N LEU A 227 -14.73 12.31 -5.22
CA LEU A 227 -13.32 12.00 -4.95
C LEU A 227 -12.36 12.95 -5.67
N ILE A 228 -12.64 13.31 -6.93
CA ILE A 228 -11.88 14.32 -7.67
C ILE A 228 -11.94 15.68 -6.96
N LEU A 229 -13.10 16.09 -6.48
CA LEU A 229 -13.25 17.34 -5.71
C LEU A 229 -12.49 17.29 -4.38
N LYS A 230 -12.49 16.14 -3.68
CA LYS A 230 -11.68 15.95 -2.46
C LYS A 230 -10.19 16.06 -2.74
N ILE A 231 -9.72 15.48 -3.85
CA ILE A 231 -8.34 15.60 -4.32
C ILE A 231 -7.98 17.06 -4.56
N PHE A 232 -8.81 17.80 -5.32
CA PHE A 232 -8.58 19.20 -5.59
C PHE A 232 -8.55 20.04 -4.30
N HIS A 233 -9.52 19.82 -3.41
CA HIS A 233 -9.58 20.53 -2.14
C HIS A 233 -8.33 20.30 -1.28
N ALA A 234 -7.92 19.04 -1.09
CA ALA A 234 -6.73 18.70 -0.31
C ALA A 234 -5.44 19.27 -0.91
N TYR A 235 -5.36 19.40 -2.24
CA TYR A 235 -4.23 20.06 -2.89
C TYR A 235 -4.19 21.59 -2.69
N THR A 236 -5.33 22.23 -2.42
CA THR A 236 -5.38 23.70 -2.23
C THR A 236 -5.16 24.17 -0.80
N GLN A 237 -5.24 23.27 0.19
CA GLN A 237 -4.84 23.54 1.58
C GLN A 237 -3.32 23.68 1.65
#